data_AF-A0A8J8CUG1-F1
#
_entry.id   AF-A0A8J8CUG1-F1
#
_cell.length_a   1.000
_cell.length_b   1.000
_cell.length_c   1.000
_cell.angle_alpha   90.00
_cell.angle_beta   90.00
_cell.angle_gamma   90.00
#
_symmetry.space_group_name_H-M   'P 1'
#
loop_
_entity.id
_entity.type
_entity.pdbx_description
1 polymer ?
#
loop_
_entity_poly.entity_id
_entity_poly.type
_entity_poly.pdbx_seq_one_letter_code
_entity_poly.pdbx_strand_id
1 'polypeptide(L)'
;MSHESVTGPETQAPRKPETTYAVAIVPGNPDAVFQTACGALREGFTVYVASDGLDPEVHHLLEQVDVRVVDGLEHRLQTDTREVLTDTAKADDVDGLVLCHADETVDFAACRRSLAASSSFAISASDESTSSGRLVGIPAYNEAVGIGSTIIAAQQFADEVVVVDDGSSDDTVAIARDTGATVLEHEENKGKGRALQTFFEYARSSNHESFVVLDGDGQHLPEDIPAVVDPVETEDADVVIGSRYLEGTGADETPFYRRLGQKTLDYLTVGSSGTKLSDTQSGFRAFSPDAVDRLSIQTDGMGVESEMIGNAMDHDLTIDEVAIDVRYEGVDGQTYNPLQHGLRVATFLLQLIRDRHPLAFFGVPGFLCTAAGVTLGVNVILLYNSAGTFAIGRTLGGIFLMIVGVLGVFCGLVLNRMSNMITELKEVSR
;
A
#
# COMPACT_ATOMS: atom_id res chain seq x y z
N MET A 1 8.86 17.68 69.28
CA MET A 1 9.33 17.04 68.03
C MET A 1 8.24 17.15 67.00
N SER A 2 8.34 18.13 66.11
CA SER A 2 7.69 18.15 64.78
C SER A 2 8.11 19.47 64.12
N HIS A 3 9.18 19.38 63.33
CA HIS A 3 9.76 20.48 62.57
C HIS A 3 8.80 20.92 61.46
N GLU A 4 8.62 22.24 61.33
CA GLU A 4 8.20 22.90 60.09
C GLU A 4 9.25 22.66 59.00
N SER A 5 8.84 22.17 57.85
CA SER A 5 9.65 22.14 56.63
C SER A 5 9.14 23.21 55.67
N VAL A 6 9.87 24.33 55.64
CA VAL A 6 9.78 25.40 54.64
C VAL A 6 10.29 24.83 53.31
N THR A 7 9.41 24.73 52.32
CA THR A 7 9.77 24.43 50.92
C THR A 7 10.41 25.68 50.30
N GLY A 8 11.71 25.59 49.99
CA GLY A 8 12.43 26.61 49.24
C GLY A 8 11.97 26.71 47.78
N PRO A 9 12.39 27.77 47.05
CA PRO A 9 11.99 27.97 45.66
C PRO A 9 12.64 26.89 44.78
N GLU A 10 11.82 26.24 43.94
CA GLU A 10 12.30 25.36 42.88
C GLU A 10 13.20 26.15 41.93
N THR A 11 14.49 25.83 41.94
CA THR A 11 15.46 26.27 40.95
C THR A 11 15.07 25.64 39.62
N GLN A 12 14.39 26.39 38.74
CA GLN A 12 14.19 26.01 37.35
C GLN A 12 15.56 25.74 36.71
N ALA A 13 15.74 24.52 36.21
CA ALA A 13 16.86 24.16 35.36
C ALA A 13 16.90 25.10 34.14
N PRO A 14 18.08 25.49 33.63
CA PRO A 14 18.17 26.33 32.46
C PRO A 14 17.50 25.62 31.27
N ARG A 15 16.50 26.26 30.65
CA ARG A 15 16.00 25.86 29.33
C ARG A 15 17.21 25.82 28.38
N LYS A 16 17.46 24.66 27.77
CA LYS A 16 18.37 24.55 26.63
C LYS A 16 17.95 25.60 25.59
N PRO A 17 18.89 26.33 24.95
CA PRO A 17 18.53 27.17 23.80
C PRO A 17 17.84 26.29 22.76
N GLU A 18 16.79 26.80 22.11
CA GLU A 18 16.15 26.14 20.98
C GLU A 18 17.22 25.90 19.91
N THR A 19 17.39 24.64 19.51
CA THR A 19 18.39 24.27 18.51
C THR A 19 18.06 25.00 17.21
N THR A 20 19.00 25.82 16.75
CA THR A 20 18.83 26.72 15.61
C THR A 20 19.57 26.16 14.42
N TYR A 21 18.85 25.67 13.42
CA TYR A 21 19.45 25.17 12.16
C TYR A 21 19.30 26.20 11.04
N ALA A 22 20.22 26.14 10.07
CA ALA A 22 20.21 27.02 8.93
C ALA A 22 20.20 26.29 7.58
N VAL A 23 19.69 26.98 6.56
CA VAL A 23 19.77 26.57 5.16
C VAL A 23 20.57 27.62 4.39
N ALA A 24 21.56 27.17 3.63
CA ALA A 24 22.36 27.98 2.74
C ALA A 24 22.06 27.60 1.29
N ILE A 25 21.56 28.56 0.52
CA ILE A 25 21.14 28.38 -0.87
C ILE A 25 22.21 28.95 -1.79
N VAL A 26 22.73 28.10 -2.68
CA VAL A 26 23.55 28.52 -3.81
C VAL A 26 22.61 28.85 -4.98
N PRO A 27 22.65 30.09 -5.53
CA PRO A 27 21.74 30.49 -6.60
C PRO A 27 21.86 29.63 -7.86
N GLY A 28 20.69 29.32 -8.43
CA GLY A 28 20.49 28.65 -9.71
C GLY A 28 19.37 29.36 -10.47
N ASN A 29 18.22 28.71 -10.64
CA ASN A 29 17.01 29.36 -11.16
C ASN A 29 16.46 30.42 -10.17
N PRO A 30 16.22 31.68 -10.59
CA PRO A 30 15.70 32.75 -9.74
C PRO A 30 14.40 32.40 -8.99
N ASP A 31 13.44 31.75 -9.66
CA ASP A 31 12.16 31.36 -9.05
C ASP A 31 12.35 30.30 -7.96
N ALA A 32 13.30 29.39 -8.18
CA ALA A 32 13.57 28.29 -7.28
C ALA A 32 14.28 28.78 -6.00
N VAL A 33 15.16 29.79 -6.09
CA VAL A 33 15.79 30.42 -4.92
C VAL A 33 14.73 30.95 -3.95
N PHE A 34 13.75 31.69 -4.46
CA PHE A 34 12.72 32.31 -3.62
C PHE A 34 11.79 31.26 -2.98
N GLN A 35 11.41 30.22 -3.73
CA GLN A 35 10.57 29.13 -3.22
C GLN A 35 11.28 28.35 -2.11
N THR A 36 12.54 27.96 -2.34
CA THR A 36 13.36 27.23 -1.36
C THR A 36 13.59 28.05 -0.10
N ALA A 37 13.87 29.35 -0.22
CA ALA A 37 14.01 30.26 0.92
C ALA A 37 12.71 30.35 1.74
N CYS A 38 11.56 30.52 1.07
CA CYS A 38 10.26 30.57 1.76
C CYS A 38 9.92 29.24 2.45
N GLY A 39 10.24 28.10 1.83
CA GLY A 39 10.05 26.77 2.42
C GLY A 39 10.88 26.59 3.70
N ALA A 40 12.16 26.93 3.65
CA ALA A 40 13.06 26.85 4.80
C ALA A 40 12.59 27.72 5.98
N LEU A 41 12.11 28.94 5.71
CA LEU A 41 11.59 29.85 6.74
C LEU A 41 10.32 29.32 7.40
N ARG A 42 9.42 28.67 6.65
CA ARG A 42 8.20 28.06 7.22
C ARG A 42 8.53 26.95 8.21
N GLU A 43 9.59 26.21 7.93
CA GLU A 43 10.11 25.16 8.80
C GLU A 43 10.97 25.71 9.95
N GLY A 44 11.15 27.03 10.03
CA GLY A 44 11.88 27.69 11.12
C GLY A 44 13.41 27.58 11.00
N PHE A 45 13.93 27.44 9.79
CA PHE A 45 15.37 27.56 9.54
C PHE A 45 15.78 29.03 9.36
N THR A 46 16.99 29.37 9.80
CA THR A 46 17.67 30.61 9.38
C THR A 46 18.17 30.45 7.94
N VAL A 47 17.87 31.40 7.06
CA VAL A 47 18.19 31.26 5.63
C VAL A 47 19.31 32.19 5.20
N TYR A 48 20.34 31.62 4.57
CA TYR A 48 21.44 32.32 3.91
C TYR A 48 21.36 32.11 2.40
N VAL A 49 21.55 33.15 1.60
CA VAL A 49 21.60 33.05 0.14
C VAL A 49 22.89 33.69 -0.36
N ALA A 50 23.66 33.00 -1.19
CA ALA A 50 24.85 33.62 -1.78
C ALA A 50 24.44 34.71 -2.79
N SER A 51 25.18 35.82 -2.81
CA SER A 51 24.95 36.91 -3.77
C SER A 51 25.30 36.53 -5.22
N ASP A 52 26.20 35.55 -5.39
CA ASP A 52 26.78 35.18 -6.67
C ASP A 52 25.79 34.44 -7.57
N GLY A 53 25.49 35.03 -8.73
CA GLY A 53 24.52 34.47 -9.67
C GLY A 53 23.06 34.72 -9.30
N LEU A 54 22.80 35.51 -8.25
CA LEU A 54 21.45 35.89 -7.84
C LEU A 54 20.91 37.00 -8.75
N ASP A 55 19.66 36.84 -9.22
CA ASP A 55 18.98 37.86 -10.02
C ASP A 55 18.67 39.12 -9.17
N PRO A 56 18.87 40.36 -9.69
CA PRO A 56 18.61 41.60 -8.95
C PRO A 56 17.16 41.76 -8.46
N GLU A 57 16.17 41.24 -9.19
CA GLU A 57 14.76 41.28 -8.76
C GLU A 57 14.52 40.35 -7.57
N VAL A 58 15.12 39.15 -7.59
CA VAL A 58 15.04 38.20 -6.47
C VAL A 58 15.81 38.72 -5.26
N HIS A 59 16.95 39.38 -5.45
CA HIS A 59 17.67 40.04 -4.36
C HIS A 59 16.77 41.03 -3.61
N HIS A 60 16.05 41.89 -4.34
CA HIS A 60 15.15 42.86 -3.71
C HIS A 60 13.95 42.20 -3.00
N LEU A 61 13.47 41.06 -3.49
CA LEU A 61 12.42 40.29 -2.83
C LEU A 61 12.93 39.61 -1.54
N LEU A 62 14.14 39.05 -1.57
CA LEU A 62 14.74 38.41 -0.41
C LEU A 62 15.05 39.41 0.72
N GLU A 63 15.43 40.65 0.39
CA GLU A 63 15.59 41.74 1.38
C GLU A 63 14.31 42.08 2.15
N GLN A 64 13.13 41.75 1.60
CA GLN A 64 11.84 41.99 2.25
C GLN A 64 11.41 40.84 3.17
N VAL A 65 12.16 39.74 3.18
CA VAL A 65 11.91 38.53 3.97
C VAL A 65 13.11 38.34 4.92
N ASP A 66 12.96 37.56 6.00
CA ASP A 66 14.02 37.31 7.00
C ASP A 66 15.14 36.39 6.47
N VAL A 67 15.69 36.75 5.32
CA VAL A 67 16.75 36.03 4.59
C VAL A 67 18.01 36.88 4.59
N ARG A 68 19.14 36.28 4.93
CA ARG A 68 20.43 36.97 4.91
C ARG A 68 21.16 36.69 3.60
N VAL A 69 21.26 37.70 2.74
CA VAL A 69 22.12 37.63 1.55
C VAL A 69 23.57 37.81 1.98
N VAL A 70 24.43 36.89 1.58
CA VAL A 70 25.85 36.87 1.94
C VAL A 70 26.66 37.35 0.74
N ASP A 71 27.10 38.61 0.81
CA ASP A 71 27.99 39.23 -0.18
C ASP A 71 29.45 38.84 0.09
N GLY A 72 30.20 38.41 -0.93
CA GLY A 72 31.66 38.35 -0.77
C GLY A 72 32.47 37.36 -1.62
N LEU A 73 32.26 37.30 -2.94
CA LEU A 73 33.05 36.41 -3.80
C LEU A 73 33.87 37.14 -4.90
N GLU A 74 33.72 38.45 -5.10
CA GLU A 74 34.54 39.18 -6.08
C GLU A 74 36.02 39.35 -5.67
N HIS A 75 36.38 39.11 -4.40
CA HIS A 75 37.74 39.39 -3.88
C HIS A 75 38.49 38.21 -3.27
N ARG A 76 37.94 36.98 -3.25
CA ARG A 76 38.64 35.79 -2.78
C ARG A 76 38.80 34.78 -3.91
N LEU A 77 39.76 35.06 -4.79
CA LEU A 77 40.25 34.11 -5.79
C LEU A 77 40.60 32.78 -5.07
N GLN A 78 39.78 31.75 -5.31
CA GLN A 78 39.93 30.32 -4.89
C GLN A 78 39.12 29.81 -3.67
N THR A 79 38.16 30.55 -3.10
CA THR A 79 37.32 29.98 -2.01
C THR A 79 36.00 29.43 -2.56
N ASP A 80 35.64 28.20 -2.20
CA ASP A 80 34.37 27.54 -2.57
C ASP A 80 33.20 28.31 -1.92
N THR A 81 32.17 28.66 -2.69
CA THR A 81 30.95 29.34 -2.20
C THR A 81 30.35 28.65 -0.98
N ARG A 82 30.44 27.31 -0.92
CA ARG A 82 29.97 26.50 0.21
C ARG A 82 30.76 26.76 1.50
N GLU A 83 32.06 27.01 1.39
CA GLU A 83 32.93 27.29 2.54
C GLU A 83 32.58 28.65 3.17
N VAL A 84 32.33 29.67 2.35
CA VAL A 84 31.92 31.01 2.82
C VAL A 84 30.58 30.98 3.55
N LEU A 85 29.60 30.26 2.99
CA LEU A 85 28.28 30.07 3.63
C LEU A 85 28.40 29.30 4.95
N THR A 86 29.25 28.28 4.99
CA THR A 86 29.53 27.50 6.20
C THR A 86 30.18 28.33 7.29
N ASP A 87 31.18 29.14 6.96
CA ASP A 87 31.86 30.02 7.90
C ASP A 87 30.93 31.12 8.44
N THR A 88 30.06 31.64 7.59
CA THR A 88 29.04 32.63 7.99
C THR A 88 28.05 32.03 8.97
N ALA A 89 27.54 30.83 8.69
CA ALA A 89 26.63 30.12 9.59
C ALA A 89 27.29 29.85 10.96
N LYS A 90 28.56 29.41 10.97
CA LYS A 90 29.32 29.23 12.23
C LYS A 90 29.50 30.52 13.01
N ALA A 91 29.69 31.66 12.34
CA ALA A 91 29.83 32.95 12.99
C ALA A 91 28.53 33.42 13.66
N ASP A 92 27.38 32.98 13.14
CA ASP A 92 26.05 33.29 13.65
C ASP A 92 25.56 32.29 14.72
N ASP A 93 26.43 31.38 15.20
CA ASP A 93 26.16 30.44 16.31
C ASP A 93 24.98 29.48 16.07
N VAL A 94 24.76 29.06 14.81
CA VAL A 94 23.77 28.02 14.48
C VAL A 94 24.32 26.62 14.80
N ASP A 95 23.45 25.68 15.12
CA ASP A 95 23.80 24.31 15.50
C ASP A 95 24.16 23.41 14.30
N GLY A 96 23.75 23.79 13.09
CA GLY A 96 24.01 23.03 11.87
C GLY A 96 23.48 23.72 10.60
N LEU A 97 24.03 23.32 9.46
CA LEU A 97 23.80 23.94 8.16
C LEU A 97 23.43 22.92 7.08
N VAL A 98 22.35 23.19 6.35
CA VAL A 98 22.00 22.48 5.10
C VAL A 98 22.50 23.31 3.92
N LEU A 99 23.33 22.72 3.07
CA LEU A 99 23.81 23.34 1.83
C LEU A 99 22.95 22.82 0.66
N CYS A 100 22.18 23.68 0.00
CA CYS A 100 21.35 23.30 -1.14
C CYS A 100 21.66 24.15 -2.37
N HIS A 101 21.50 23.57 -3.55
CA HIS A 101 21.37 24.34 -4.78
C HIS A 101 19.91 24.72 -5.01
N ALA A 102 19.66 25.91 -5.57
CA ALA A 102 18.30 26.38 -5.80
C ALA A 102 17.46 25.42 -6.66
N ASP A 103 18.09 24.65 -7.56
CA ASP A 103 17.41 23.75 -8.48
C ASP A 103 17.07 22.37 -7.85
N GLU A 104 17.44 22.14 -6.58
CA GLU A 104 17.16 20.90 -5.86
C GLU A 104 15.81 20.98 -5.13
N THR A 105 15.05 19.87 -5.13
CA THR A 105 13.89 19.73 -4.23
C THR A 105 14.41 19.30 -2.86
N VAL A 106 14.07 20.06 -1.82
CA VAL A 106 14.63 19.88 -0.47
C VAL A 106 13.53 19.48 0.52
N ASP A 107 13.66 18.31 1.14
CA ASP A 107 12.90 17.97 2.35
C ASP A 107 13.62 18.53 3.58
N PHE A 108 13.12 19.65 4.08
CA PHE A 108 13.64 20.33 5.26
C PHE A 108 13.47 19.53 6.55
N ALA A 109 12.46 18.67 6.66
CA ALA A 109 12.22 17.84 7.83
C ALA A 109 13.20 16.66 7.87
N ALA A 110 13.47 16.01 6.72
CA ALA A 110 14.57 15.04 6.59
C ALA A 110 15.92 15.68 6.93
N CYS A 111 16.25 16.81 6.30
CA CYS A 111 17.50 17.52 6.57
C CYS A 111 17.69 17.86 8.06
N ARG A 112 16.61 18.21 8.79
CA ARG A 112 16.66 18.45 10.23
C ARG A 112 17.00 17.20 11.03
N ARG A 113 16.37 16.06 10.71
CA ARG A 113 16.65 14.78 11.36
C ARG A 113 18.11 14.38 11.15
N SER A 114 18.61 14.57 9.93
CA SER A 114 19.99 14.23 9.57
C SER A 114 21.00 15.17 10.22
N LEU A 115 20.73 16.47 10.32
CA LEU A 115 21.56 17.39 11.11
C LEU A 115 21.58 17.04 12.60
N ALA A 116 20.46 16.57 13.17
CA ALA A 116 20.39 16.15 14.56
C ALA A 116 21.15 14.83 14.83
N ALA A 117 21.24 13.95 13.84
CA ALA A 117 21.91 12.65 13.92
C ALA A 117 23.40 12.70 13.47
N SER A 118 23.76 13.68 12.65
CA SER A 118 25.09 13.82 12.07
C SER A 118 26.08 14.44 13.06
N SER A 119 27.33 13.98 12.99
CA SER A 119 28.45 14.66 13.66
C SER A 119 29.05 15.79 12.81
N SER A 120 28.59 15.96 11.57
CA SER A 120 29.02 17.04 10.67
C SER A 120 28.20 18.30 10.92
N PHE A 121 28.86 19.46 10.92
CA PHE A 121 28.20 20.75 11.02
C PHE A 121 27.37 21.09 9.77
N ALA A 122 27.84 20.65 8.60
CA ALA A 122 27.18 20.92 7.32
C ALA A 122 26.84 19.60 6.60
N ILE A 123 25.65 19.53 6.02
CA ILE A 123 25.18 18.45 5.15
C ILE A 123 24.78 19.02 3.78
N SER A 124 24.92 18.26 2.70
CA SER A 124 24.41 18.65 1.38
C SER A 124 22.96 18.20 1.24
N ALA A 125 22.08 19.08 0.77
CA ALA A 125 20.71 18.71 0.46
C ALA A 125 20.67 17.63 -0.62
N SER A 126 21.61 17.61 -1.57
CA SER A 126 21.75 16.56 -2.57
C SER A 126 22.00 15.15 -2.02
N ASP A 127 22.60 15.04 -0.84
CA ASP A 127 22.84 13.74 -0.17
C ASP A 127 21.57 13.23 0.53
N GLU A 128 20.59 14.13 0.73
CA GLU A 128 19.29 13.88 1.36
C GLU A 128 18.12 14.08 0.36
N SER A 129 18.38 14.47 -0.89
CA SER A 129 17.37 14.80 -1.91
C SER A 129 16.83 13.57 -2.64
N THR A 130 16.84 12.42 -1.96
CA THR A 130 16.11 11.22 -2.32
C THR A 130 15.67 10.55 -1.02
N SER A 131 14.66 11.12 -0.37
CA SER A 131 13.63 10.26 0.20
C SER A 131 12.44 10.30 -0.76
N SER A 132 12.44 9.36 -1.70
CA SER A 132 11.37 8.38 -1.79
C SER A 132 10.10 8.74 -1.02
N GLY A 133 9.26 9.60 -1.59
CA GLY A 133 7.97 9.86 -0.96
C GLY A 133 7.17 8.56 -0.87
N ARG A 134 6.53 8.30 0.27
CA ARG A 134 5.55 7.24 0.50
C ARG A 134 4.16 7.74 0.14
N LEU A 135 3.54 7.12 -0.86
CA LEU A 135 2.16 7.39 -1.25
C LEU A 135 1.23 6.33 -0.67
N VAL A 136 0.28 6.74 0.17
CA VAL A 136 -0.71 5.83 0.76
C VAL A 136 -2.08 6.01 0.09
N GLY A 137 -2.61 4.93 -0.46
CA GLY A 137 -3.95 4.82 -1.03
C GLY A 137 -4.93 4.17 -0.06
N ILE A 138 -6.07 4.81 0.16
CA ILE A 138 -7.15 4.31 1.01
C ILE A 138 -8.44 4.21 0.18
N PRO A 139 -8.81 3.04 -0.34
CA PRO A 139 -10.13 2.84 -0.93
C PRO A 139 -11.21 2.92 0.15
N ALA A 140 -12.25 3.72 -0.10
CA ALA A 140 -13.32 3.98 0.87
C ALA A 140 -14.71 3.88 0.24
N TYR A 141 -15.68 3.32 0.97
CA TYR A 141 -17.09 3.32 0.60
C TYR A 141 -17.99 3.26 1.85
N ASN A 142 -18.63 4.38 2.17
CA ASN A 142 -19.42 4.59 3.38
C ASN A 142 -18.64 4.26 4.68
N GLU A 143 -17.48 4.89 4.86
CA GLU A 143 -16.54 4.68 5.97
C GLU A 143 -16.43 5.91 6.90
N ALA A 144 -17.48 6.75 6.97
CA ALA A 144 -17.45 8.02 7.72
C ALA A 144 -17.05 7.87 9.20
N VAL A 145 -17.24 6.69 9.80
CA VAL A 145 -16.91 6.45 11.22
C VAL A 145 -15.40 6.30 11.45
N GLY A 146 -14.68 5.61 10.55
CA GLY A 146 -13.28 5.22 10.74
C GLY A 146 -12.29 6.01 9.90
N ILE A 147 -12.72 6.53 8.74
CA ILE A 147 -11.82 7.05 7.70
C ILE A 147 -10.91 8.19 8.21
N GLY A 148 -11.45 9.12 9.01
CA GLY A 148 -10.68 10.27 9.50
C GLY A 148 -9.52 9.87 10.41
N SER A 149 -9.74 8.93 11.34
CA SER A 149 -8.66 8.42 12.19
C SER A 149 -7.61 7.63 11.41
N THR A 150 -8.03 6.87 10.41
CA THR A 150 -7.13 6.10 9.54
C THR A 150 -6.23 7.03 8.74
N ILE A 151 -6.78 8.09 8.14
CA ILE A 151 -6.01 9.09 7.39
C ILE A 151 -4.99 9.80 8.29
N ILE A 152 -5.44 10.32 9.44
CA ILE A 152 -4.56 11.08 10.35
C ILE A 152 -3.39 10.21 10.85
N ALA A 153 -3.65 8.93 11.14
CA ALA A 153 -2.60 8.00 11.52
C ALA A 153 -1.67 7.68 10.34
N ALA A 154 -2.20 7.46 9.14
CA ALA A 154 -1.40 7.20 7.93
C ALA A 154 -0.49 8.39 7.55
N GLN A 155 -0.96 9.63 7.72
CA GLN A 155 -0.19 10.85 7.49
C GLN A 155 1.08 10.97 8.36
N GLN A 156 1.21 10.17 9.43
CA GLN A 156 2.44 10.13 10.23
C GLN A 156 3.56 9.33 9.58
N PHE A 157 3.24 8.48 8.61
CA PHE A 157 4.16 7.53 7.98
C PHE A 157 4.21 7.70 6.45
N ALA A 158 3.48 8.66 5.91
CA ALA A 158 3.30 8.90 4.49
C ALA A 158 3.47 10.37 4.15
N ASP A 159 4.09 10.65 3.00
CA ASP A 159 4.25 11.99 2.46
C ASP A 159 2.95 12.50 1.83
N GLU A 160 2.21 11.59 1.21
CA GLU A 160 0.88 11.86 0.67
C GLU A 160 -0.09 10.73 0.99
N VAL A 161 -1.31 11.11 1.38
CA VAL A 161 -2.44 10.19 1.55
C VAL A 161 -3.52 10.53 0.52
N VAL A 162 -3.89 9.53 -0.28
CA VAL A 162 -4.94 9.59 -1.30
C VAL A 162 -6.08 8.68 -0.89
N VAL A 163 -7.26 9.26 -0.72
CA VAL A 163 -8.50 8.53 -0.51
C VAL A 163 -9.20 8.38 -1.85
N VAL A 164 -9.52 7.14 -2.22
CA VAL A 164 -10.33 6.86 -3.40
C VAL A 164 -11.73 6.47 -2.94
N ASP A 165 -12.65 7.43 -3.03
CA ASP A 165 -14.05 7.26 -2.68
C ASP A 165 -14.81 6.57 -3.82
N ASP A 166 -15.36 5.39 -3.54
CA ASP A 166 -16.12 4.59 -4.48
C ASP A 166 -17.62 4.94 -4.45
N GLY A 167 -17.94 6.24 -4.50
CA GLY A 167 -19.30 6.75 -4.59
C GLY A 167 -20.07 6.65 -3.27
N SER A 168 -19.47 7.10 -2.17
CA SER A 168 -20.11 7.11 -0.85
C SER A 168 -21.35 8.00 -0.80
N SER A 169 -22.29 7.61 0.06
CA SER A 169 -23.55 8.35 0.30
C SER A 169 -23.62 9.04 1.67
N ASP A 170 -22.59 8.85 2.48
CA ASP A 170 -22.42 9.43 3.81
C ASP A 170 -21.34 10.53 3.82
N ASP A 171 -20.91 10.96 5.01
CA ASP A 171 -19.94 12.05 5.17
C ASP A 171 -18.47 11.65 4.90
N THR A 172 -18.20 10.45 4.35
CA THR A 172 -16.82 9.93 4.13
C THR A 172 -15.93 10.93 3.38
N VAL A 173 -16.42 11.47 2.26
CA VAL A 173 -15.68 12.43 1.42
C VAL A 173 -15.41 13.73 2.17
N ALA A 174 -16.39 14.24 2.91
CA ALA A 174 -16.25 15.49 3.66
C ALA A 174 -15.18 15.35 4.75
N ILE A 175 -15.23 14.25 5.50
CA ILE A 175 -14.26 13.94 6.57
C ILE A 175 -12.85 13.79 5.98
N ALA A 176 -12.69 13.07 4.87
CA ALA A 176 -11.40 12.90 4.23
C ALA A 176 -10.80 14.24 3.76
N ARG A 177 -11.61 15.13 3.19
CA ARG A 177 -11.16 16.47 2.80
C ARG A 177 -10.75 17.33 3.99
N ASP A 178 -11.50 17.27 5.09
CA ASP A 178 -11.22 18.03 6.31
C ASP A 178 -9.88 17.61 6.97
N THR A 179 -9.43 16.36 6.73
CA THR A 179 -8.10 15.89 7.16
C THR A 179 -6.95 16.34 6.25
N GLY A 180 -7.24 17.01 5.13
CA GLY A 180 -6.23 17.46 4.17
C GLY A 180 -5.69 16.39 3.22
N ALA A 181 -6.34 15.22 3.15
CA ALA A 181 -5.97 14.19 2.17
C ALA A 181 -6.41 14.56 0.75
N THR A 182 -5.68 14.04 -0.24
CA THR A 182 -6.13 14.06 -1.64
C THR A 182 -7.33 13.12 -1.76
N VAL A 183 -8.42 13.57 -2.39
CA VAL A 183 -9.65 12.76 -2.52
C VAL A 183 -10.03 12.62 -3.99
N LEU A 184 -10.08 11.37 -4.47
CA LEU A 184 -10.53 10.97 -5.80
C LEU A 184 -11.93 10.34 -5.68
N GLU A 185 -12.94 10.91 -6.32
CA GLU A 185 -14.33 10.47 -6.19
C GLU A 185 -14.84 9.76 -7.45
N HIS A 186 -15.53 8.64 -7.25
CA HIS A 186 -16.37 8.03 -8.26
C HIS A 186 -17.81 8.55 -8.19
N GLU A 187 -18.46 8.72 -9.34
CA GLU A 187 -19.88 9.15 -9.41
C GLU A 187 -20.85 8.11 -8.83
N GLU A 188 -20.47 6.83 -8.87
CA GLU A 188 -21.25 5.70 -8.38
C GLU A 188 -20.31 4.60 -7.88
N ASN A 189 -20.83 3.70 -7.04
CA ASN A 189 -20.08 2.56 -6.55
C ASN A 189 -19.74 1.58 -7.69
N LYS A 190 -18.44 1.37 -7.93
CA LYS A 190 -17.89 0.49 -8.95
C LYS A 190 -17.13 -0.70 -8.37
N GLY A 191 -16.92 -0.71 -7.06
CA GLY A 191 -16.23 -1.75 -6.31
C GLY A 191 -14.79 -1.39 -5.95
N LYS A 192 -14.26 -2.09 -4.93
CA LYS A 192 -12.90 -1.92 -4.40
C LYS A 192 -11.82 -2.04 -5.48
N GLY A 193 -11.97 -2.98 -6.41
CA GLY A 193 -11.01 -3.17 -7.49
C GLY A 193 -10.93 -1.97 -8.41
N ARG A 194 -12.06 -1.30 -8.70
CA ARG A 194 -12.04 -0.05 -9.47
C ARG A 194 -11.40 1.10 -8.69
N ALA A 195 -11.65 1.20 -7.39
CA ALA A 195 -10.96 2.18 -6.53
C ALA A 195 -9.43 1.98 -6.55
N LEU A 196 -8.97 0.73 -6.49
CA LEU A 196 -7.54 0.40 -6.61
C LEU A 196 -6.99 0.72 -8.00
N GLN A 197 -7.74 0.48 -9.09
CA GLN A 197 -7.32 0.90 -10.43
C GLN A 197 -7.08 2.42 -10.49
N THR A 198 -8.01 3.22 -9.93
CA THR A 198 -7.87 4.67 -9.88
C THR A 198 -6.71 5.12 -9.00
N PHE A 199 -6.46 4.44 -7.87
CA PHE A 199 -5.25 4.67 -7.08
C PHE A 199 -3.97 4.38 -7.88
N PHE A 200 -3.89 3.25 -8.57
CA PHE A 200 -2.72 2.89 -9.38
C PHE A 200 -2.52 3.86 -10.56
N GLU A 201 -3.60 4.34 -11.19
CA GLU A 201 -3.51 5.40 -12.21
C GLU A 201 -2.93 6.70 -11.65
N TYR A 202 -3.38 7.11 -10.46
CA TYR A 202 -2.83 8.27 -9.76
C TYR A 202 -1.36 8.06 -9.38
N ALA A 203 -1.04 6.91 -8.79
CA ALA A 203 0.29 6.51 -8.36
C ALA A 203 1.31 6.57 -9.51
N ARG A 204 0.97 6.04 -10.70
CA ARG A 204 1.84 6.11 -11.90
C ARG A 204 2.13 7.52 -12.38
N SER A 205 1.24 8.46 -12.10
CA SER A 205 1.43 9.88 -12.46
C SER A 205 2.19 10.68 -11.39
N SER A 206 2.49 10.05 -10.25
CA SER A 206 3.15 10.67 -9.11
C SER A 206 4.65 10.29 -9.07
N ASN A 207 5.46 11.08 -8.37
CA ASN A 207 6.92 10.88 -8.29
C ASN A 207 7.34 10.24 -6.94
N HIS A 208 6.57 9.26 -6.47
CA HIS A 208 6.79 8.53 -5.23
C HIS A 208 7.58 7.24 -5.49
N GLU A 209 8.34 6.78 -4.50
CA GLU A 209 9.19 5.58 -4.64
C GLU A 209 8.64 4.36 -3.91
N SER A 210 7.65 4.55 -3.04
CA SER A 210 6.95 3.46 -2.38
C SER A 210 5.46 3.76 -2.29
N PHE A 211 4.65 2.75 -2.59
CA PHE A 211 3.19 2.88 -2.67
C PHE A 211 2.55 1.89 -1.73
N VAL A 212 1.59 2.35 -0.94
CA VAL A 212 0.93 1.52 0.07
C VAL A 212 -0.56 1.58 -0.14
N VAL A 213 -1.24 0.46 0.07
CA VAL A 213 -2.69 0.39 0.15
C VAL A 213 -3.05 -0.14 1.52
N LEU A 214 -4.03 0.50 2.18
CA LEU A 214 -4.70 -0.05 3.36
C LEU A 214 -6.20 0.21 3.32
N ASP A 215 -6.98 -0.68 3.92
CA ASP A 215 -8.44 -0.54 3.98
C ASP A 215 -8.87 0.59 4.92
N GLY A 216 -9.87 1.37 4.50
CA GLY A 216 -10.39 2.52 5.24
C GLY A 216 -11.26 2.20 6.47
N ASP A 217 -11.57 0.91 6.71
CA ASP A 217 -12.46 0.45 7.79
C ASP A 217 -11.84 0.52 9.19
N GLY A 218 -10.54 0.85 9.28
CA GLY A 218 -9.82 1.00 10.55
C GLY A 218 -9.41 -0.31 11.22
N GLN A 219 -9.53 -1.46 10.54
CA GLN A 219 -9.04 -2.74 11.05
C GLN A 219 -7.51 -2.85 10.97
N HIS A 220 -6.92 -2.33 9.90
CA HIS A 220 -5.47 -2.24 9.75
C HIS A 220 -4.92 -1.09 10.58
N LEU A 221 -3.76 -1.31 11.20
CA LEU A 221 -3.04 -0.28 11.93
C LEU A 221 -2.10 0.47 10.96
N PRO A 222 -2.32 1.78 10.71
CA PRO A 222 -1.37 2.55 9.90
C PRO A 222 0.04 2.62 10.50
N GLU A 223 0.20 2.29 11.78
CA GLU A 223 1.49 2.14 12.46
C GLU A 223 2.38 1.04 11.85
N ASP A 224 1.78 0.07 11.14
CA ASP A 224 2.52 -0.99 10.44
C ASP A 224 2.98 -0.58 9.02
N ILE A 225 2.66 0.65 8.56
CA ILE A 225 3.08 1.16 7.24
C ILE A 225 4.60 1.04 7.07
N PRO A 226 5.45 1.48 8.02
CA PRO A 226 6.90 1.32 7.89
C PRO A 226 7.30 -0.16 7.71
N ALA A 227 6.69 -1.07 8.47
CA ALA A 227 7.04 -2.49 8.42
C ALA A 227 6.75 -3.13 7.06
N VAL A 228 5.64 -2.75 6.41
CA VAL A 228 5.32 -3.27 5.07
C VAL A 228 6.10 -2.57 3.95
N VAL A 229 6.53 -1.33 4.16
CA VAL A 229 7.29 -0.55 3.16
C VAL A 229 8.79 -0.88 3.19
N ASP A 230 9.34 -1.17 4.36
CA ASP A 230 10.79 -1.41 4.53
C ASP A 230 11.36 -2.45 3.53
N PRO A 231 10.71 -3.60 3.24
CA PRO A 231 11.24 -4.55 2.26
C PRO A 231 11.20 -4.03 0.82
N VAL A 232 10.25 -3.14 0.49
CA VAL A 232 10.20 -2.46 -0.82
C VAL A 232 11.36 -1.48 -0.96
N GLU A 233 11.65 -0.72 0.10
CA GLU A 233 12.69 0.32 0.08
C GLU A 233 14.11 -0.25 0.26
N THR A 234 14.26 -1.39 0.93
CA THR A 234 15.59 -1.88 1.38
C THR A 234 15.95 -3.32 1.00
N GLU A 235 14.97 -4.17 0.68
CA GLU A 235 15.18 -5.60 0.43
C GLU A 235 14.88 -6.01 -1.02
N ASP A 236 14.71 -5.04 -1.92
CA ASP A 236 14.39 -5.23 -3.35
C ASP A 236 13.07 -6.03 -3.59
N ALA A 237 12.11 -5.94 -2.66
CA ALA A 237 10.79 -6.55 -2.84
C ALA A 237 9.89 -5.68 -3.74
N ASP A 238 9.19 -6.29 -4.69
CA ASP A 238 8.28 -5.57 -5.58
C ASP A 238 6.88 -5.42 -4.98
N VAL A 239 6.42 -6.46 -4.28
CA VAL A 239 5.11 -6.50 -3.63
C VAL A 239 5.28 -7.06 -2.22
N VAL A 240 4.88 -6.32 -1.21
CA VAL A 240 4.88 -6.78 0.18
C VAL A 240 3.44 -6.89 0.67
N ILE A 241 3.11 -8.03 1.26
CA ILE A 241 1.79 -8.28 1.85
C ILE A 241 1.90 -8.24 3.36
N GLY A 242 1.13 -7.36 4.00
CA GLY A 242 0.95 -7.41 5.45
C GLY A 242 0.10 -8.62 5.82
N SER A 243 0.71 -9.65 6.39
CA SER A 243 0.04 -10.89 6.79
C SER A 243 -0.37 -10.87 8.26
N ARG A 244 -1.62 -11.25 8.49
CA ARG A 244 -2.22 -11.40 9.84
C ARG A 244 -1.88 -12.74 10.50
N TYR A 245 -1.18 -13.62 9.78
CA TYR A 245 -0.99 -15.03 10.17
C TYR A 245 0.46 -15.48 10.17
N LEU A 246 1.41 -14.56 9.93
CA LEU A 246 2.82 -14.84 10.18
C LEU A 246 3.06 -15.05 11.68
N GLU A 247 4.00 -15.95 12.02
CA GLU A 247 4.23 -16.39 13.40
C GLU A 247 4.52 -15.21 14.34
N GLY A 248 3.60 -14.92 15.27
CA GLY A 248 3.80 -13.91 16.32
C GLY A 248 2.60 -13.01 16.62
N THR A 249 1.65 -12.87 15.69
CA THR A 249 0.49 -11.94 15.83
C THR A 249 -0.84 -12.63 15.52
N GLY A 250 -1.88 -12.36 16.33
CA GLY A 250 -3.32 -12.48 16.01
C GLY A 250 -3.96 -13.81 15.60
N ALA A 251 -3.22 -14.90 15.33
CA ALA A 251 -3.77 -16.14 14.77
C ALA A 251 -4.88 -16.80 15.62
N ASP A 252 -4.94 -16.49 16.92
CA ASP A 252 -5.89 -17.06 17.88
C ASP A 252 -7.28 -16.39 17.86
N GLU A 253 -7.46 -15.20 17.25
CA GLU A 253 -8.73 -14.47 17.25
C GLU A 253 -9.58 -14.67 15.98
N THR A 254 -9.02 -15.28 14.93
CA THR A 254 -9.73 -15.44 13.65
C THR A 254 -10.68 -16.66 13.66
N PRO A 255 -11.97 -16.49 13.29
CA PRO A 255 -12.94 -17.58 13.25
C PRO A 255 -12.52 -18.75 12.35
N PHE A 256 -12.70 -19.99 12.84
CA PHE A 256 -12.26 -21.23 12.16
C PHE A 256 -12.69 -21.34 10.69
N TYR A 257 -13.89 -20.88 10.34
CA TYR A 257 -14.42 -20.94 8.97
C TYR A 257 -13.71 -19.94 8.01
N ARG A 258 -13.26 -18.78 8.52
CA ARG A 258 -12.45 -17.83 7.74
C ARG A 258 -11.09 -18.42 7.42
N ARG A 259 -10.43 -19.02 8.40
CA ARG A 259 -9.15 -19.72 8.21
C ARG A 259 -9.26 -20.87 7.20
N LEU A 260 -10.36 -21.62 7.20
CA LEU A 260 -10.57 -22.69 6.22
C LEU A 260 -10.80 -22.15 4.80
N GLY A 261 -11.54 -21.04 4.66
CA GLY A 261 -11.75 -20.35 3.39
C GLY A 261 -10.44 -19.78 2.83
N GLN A 262 -9.65 -19.09 3.66
CA GLN A 262 -8.33 -18.58 3.30
C GLN A 262 -7.37 -19.69 2.92
N LYS A 263 -7.24 -20.74 3.72
CA LYS A 263 -6.34 -21.86 3.39
C LYS A 263 -6.68 -22.57 2.07
N THR A 264 -7.96 -22.53 1.69
CA THR A 264 -8.41 -23.01 0.38
C THR A 264 -8.02 -22.03 -0.74
N LEU A 265 -8.19 -20.72 -0.53
CA LEU A 265 -7.71 -19.67 -1.44
C LEU A 265 -6.21 -19.68 -1.61
N ASP A 266 -5.45 -19.82 -0.52
CA ASP A 266 -3.99 -19.87 -0.54
C ASP A 266 -3.54 -21.08 -1.38
N TYR A 267 -4.14 -22.26 -1.17
CA TYR A 267 -3.84 -23.44 -1.98
C TYR A 267 -4.18 -23.24 -3.47
N LEU A 268 -5.29 -22.56 -3.78
CA LEU A 268 -5.73 -22.29 -5.15
C LEU A 268 -4.96 -21.15 -5.83
N THR A 269 -4.41 -20.23 -5.04
CA THR A 269 -3.65 -19.06 -5.52
C THR A 269 -2.18 -19.43 -5.71
N VAL A 270 -1.62 -20.25 -4.83
CA VAL A 270 -0.22 -20.69 -4.83
C VAL A 270 0.03 -21.93 -5.69
N GLY A 271 -1.03 -22.68 -6.02
CA GLY A 271 -1.01 -24.03 -6.62
C GLY A 271 -0.28 -24.22 -7.97
N SER A 272 0.37 -23.20 -8.51
CA SER A 272 1.23 -23.29 -9.71
C SER A 272 2.62 -22.65 -9.56
N SER A 273 2.88 -21.80 -8.56
CA SER A 273 4.02 -20.86 -8.60
C SER A 273 5.04 -21.01 -7.47
N GLY A 274 4.82 -21.89 -6.48
CA GLY A 274 5.84 -22.25 -5.48
C GLY A 274 6.07 -21.25 -4.32
N THR A 275 5.51 -20.05 -4.36
CA THR A 275 5.59 -19.04 -3.28
C THR A 275 4.60 -19.33 -2.15
N LYS A 276 5.08 -19.61 -0.92
CA LYS A 276 4.22 -19.87 0.24
C LYS A 276 3.72 -18.56 0.86
N LEU A 277 2.61 -18.04 0.37
CA LEU A 277 1.92 -16.90 0.99
C LEU A 277 0.94 -17.39 2.07
N SER A 278 0.88 -16.67 3.18
CA SER A 278 0.10 -16.94 4.38
C SER A 278 -1.19 -16.11 4.47
N ASP A 279 -1.26 -14.95 3.80
CA ASP A 279 -2.48 -14.11 3.79
C ASP A 279 -2.75 -13.46 2.42
N THR A 280 -3.16 -14.27 1.45
CA THR A 280 -3.43 -13.82 0.08
C THR A 280 -4.59 -12.81 -0.05
N GLN A 281 -5.36 -12.60 1.01
CA GLN A 281 -6.54 -11.73 1.05
C GLN A 281 -6.34 -10.47 1.90
N SER A 282 -5.11 -10.20 2.35
CA SER A 282 -4.83 -8.94 3.04
C SER A 282 -4.95 -7.76 2.08
N GLY A 283 -5.69 -6.73 2.51
CA GLY A 283 -5.81 -5.45 1.83
C GLY A 283 -4.65 -4.50 2.14
N PHE A 284 -3.80 -4.83 3.12
CA PHE A 284 -2.63 -4.05 3.48
C PHE A 284 -1.41 -4.52 2.69
N ARG A 285 -0.96 -3.70 1.72
CA ARG A 285 0.13 -4.05 0.81
C ARG A 285 1.00 -2.85 0.49
N ALA A 286 2.29 -3.10 0.25
CA ALA A 286 3.21 -2.13 -0.33
C ALA A 286 3.69 -2.59 -1.71
N PHE A 287 4.04 -1.63 -2.57
CA PHE A 287 4.43 -1.83 -3.96
C PHE A 287 5.63 -0.95 -4.31
N SER A 288 6.56 -1.53 -5.08
CA SER A 288 7.62 -0.79 -5.76
C SER A 288 7.06 0.01 -6.94
N PRO A 289 7.80 1.00 -7.47
CA PRO A 289 7.40 1.72 -8.68
C PRO A 289 7.25 0.78 -9.89
N ASP A 290 8.14 -0.22 -10.02
CA ASP A 290 8.06 -1.23 -11.08
C ASP A 290 6.79 -2.10 -10.94
N ALA A 291 6.39 -2.44 -9.70
CA ALA A 291 5.13 -3.14 -9.46
C ALA A 291 3.92 -2.28 -9.85
N VAL A 292 3.86 -1.00 -9.47
CA VAL A 292 2.76 -0.11 -9.85
C VAL A 292 2.65 0.05 -11.37
N ASP A 293 3.79 0.13 -12.07
CA ASP A 293 3.83 0.25 -13.52
C ASP A 293 3.39 -1.03 -14.25
N ARG A 294 3.81 -2.20 -13.77
CA ARG A 294 3.52 -3.48 -14.43
C ARG A 294 2.17 -4.08 -14.05
N LEU A 295 1.70 -3.85 -12.84
CA LEU A 295 0.46 -4.46 -12.36
C LEU A 295 -0.76 -3.92 -13.09
N SER A 296 -1.49 -4.80 -13.77
CA SER A 296 -2.74 -4.45 -14.45
C SER A 296 -3.93 -5.06 -13.73
N ILE A 297 -4.67 -4.24 -12.98
CA ILE A 297 -5.89 -4.64 -12.28
C ILE A 297 -7.08 -4.60 -13.26
N GLN A 298 -7.77 -5.72 -13.46
CA GLN A 298 -8.94 -5.84 -14.34
C GLN A 298 -10.23 -6.16 -13.57
N THR A 299 -10.13 -6.69 -12.36
CA THR A 299 -11.28 -6.99 -11.51
C THR A 299 -11.79 -5.72 -10.84
N ASP A 300 -13.08 -5.43 -11.00
CA ASP A 300 -13.69 -4.23 -10.39
C ASP A 300 -14.12 -4.46 -8.92
N GLY A 301 -14.32 -5.72 -8.50
CA GLY A 301 -14.90 -6.09 -7.21
C GLY A 301 -14.00 -6.96 -6.31
N MET A 302 -14.62 -7.88 -5.57
CA MET A 302 -13.91 -8.80 -4.68
C MET A 302 -13.01 -9.76 -5.47
N GLY A 303 -11.81 -10.02 -4.95
CA GLY A 303 -10.81 -10.88 -5.58
C GLY A 303 -9.68 -10.14 -6.27
N VAL A 304 -9.70 -8.81 -6.26
CA VAL A 304 -8.59 -7.96 -6.70
C VAL A 304 -7.28 -8.32 -5.98
N GLU A 305 -7.35 -8.68 -4.70
CA GLU A 305 -6.21 -9.14 -3.90
C GLU A 305 -5.54 -10.38 -4.51
N SER A 306 -6.34 -11.35 -4.94
CA SER A 306 -5.85 -12.58 -5.59
C SER A 306 -5.36 -12.33 -7.01
N GLU A 307 -6.02 -11.43 -7.75
CA GLU A 307 -5.60 -11.03 -9.08
C GLU A 307 -4.22 -10.37 -9.04
N MET A 308 -4.01 -9.42 -8.13
CA MET A 308 -2.73 -8.71 -7.99
C MET A 308 -1.58 -9.67 -7.70
N ILE A 309 -1.80 -10.70 -6.88
CA ILE A 309 -0.78 -11.74 -6.63
C ILE A 309 -0.52 -12.54 -7.90
N GLY A 310 -1.56 -12.94 -8.63
CA GLY A 310 -1.41 -13.66 -9.90
C GLY A 310 -0.65 -12.83 -10.92
N ASN A 311 -1.02 -11.56 -11.08
CA ASN A 311 -0.42 -10.65 -12.02
C ASN A 311 1.05 -10.34 -11.66
N ALA A 312 1.37 -10.19 -10.37
CA ALA A 312 2.75 -10.05 -9.91
C ALA A 312 3.60 -11.27 -10.28
N MET A 313 3.07 -12.49 -10.07
CA MET A 313 3.74 -13.73 -10.47
C MET A 313 3.92 -13.84 -11.99
N ASP A 314 2.91 -13.45 -12.78
CA ASP A 314 2.98 -13.46 -14.25
C ASP A 314 4.02 -12.47 -14.79
N HIS A 315 4.39 -11.46 -14.00
CA HIS A 315 5.38 -10.43 -14.31
C HIS A 315 6.76 -10.67 -13.65
N ASP A 316 6.97 -11.86 -13.07
CA ASP A 316 8.20 -12.23 -12.35
C ASP A 316 8.59 -11.23 -11.23
N LEU A 317 7.61 -10.60 -10.61
CA LEU A 317 7.81 -9.67 -9.48
C LEU A 317 8.07 -10.43 -8.19
N THR A 318 8.96 -9.90 -7.35
CA THR A 318 9.28 -10.47 -6.03
C THR A 318 8.17 -10.16 -5.03
N ILE A 319 7.63 -11.19 -4.38
CA ILE A 319 6.54 -11.06 -3.40
C ILE A 319 7.02 -11.54 -2.04
N ASP A 320 6.96 -10.65 -1.03
CA ASP A 320 7.28 -10.95 0.36
C ASP A 320 6.08 -10.72 1.29
N GLU A 321 6.17 -11.25 2.51
CA GLU A 321 5.16 -11.07 3.56
C GLU A 321 5.80 -10.57 4.85
N VAL A 322 5.15 -9.60 5.49
CA VAL A 322 5.53 -9.07 6.81
C VAL A 322 4.38 -9.23 7.78
N ALA A 323 4.65 -9.54 9.05
CA ALA A 323 3.61 -9.68 10.05
C ALA A 323 3.01 -8.30 10.38
N ILE A 324 1.68 -8.21 10.39
CA ILE A 324 0.95 -7.00 10.80
C ILE A 324 -0.05 -7.31 11.91
N ASP A 325 -0.42 -6.28 12.67
CA ASP A 325 -1.43 -6.34 13.71
C ASP A 325 -2.79 -5.81 13.22
N VAL A 326 -3.88 -6.37 13.74
CA VAL A 326 -5.25 -6.03 13.33
C VAL A 326 -6.11 -5.79 14.55
N ARG A 327 -6.91 -4.72 14.52
CA ARG A 327 -7.92 -4.47 15.56
C ARG A 327 -9.20 -5.22 15.22
N TYR A 328 -9.54 -6.23 16.03
CA TYR A 328 -10.81 -6.95 15.96
C TYR A 328 -11.86 -6.45 16.97
N GLU A 329 -11.47 -5.69 17.99
CA GLU A 329 -12.36 -5.15 19.03
C GLU A 329 -12.66 -3.65 18.83
N GLY A 330 -13.94 -3.27 18.87
CA GLY A 330 -14.37 -1.87 19.00
C GLY A 330 -14.69 -1.11 17.70
N VAL A 331 -14.50 -1.71 16.53
CA VAL A 331 -14.95 -1.15 15.24
C VAL A 331 -16.36 -1.67 14.97
N ASP A 332 -17.38 -0.94 15.43
CA ASP A 332 -18.78 -1.15 15.02
C ASP A 332 -18.99 -0.64 13.58
N GLY A 333 -18.21 -1.18 12.65
CA GLY A 333 -18.26 -0.91 11.22
C GLY A 333 -18.71 -2.17 10.49
N GLN A 334 -20.01 -2.21 10.18
CA GLN A 334 -20.68 -3.23 9.37
C GLN A 334 -20.80 -4.62 10.02
N THR A 335 -21.88 -4.79 10.79
CA THR A 335 -22.48 -6.08 11.11
C THR A 335 -23.00 -6.78 9.85
N TYR A 336 -22.11 -7.25 8.96
CA TYR A 336 -22.53 -8.20 7.93
C TYR A 336 -22.97 -9.47 8.62
N ASN A 337 -24.24 -9.83 8.41
CA ASN A 337 -24.83 -11.05 8.91
C ASN A 337 -23.87 -12.22 8.62
N PRO A 338 -23.28 -12.90 9.62
CA PRO A 338 -22.16 -13.83 9.43
C PRO A 338 -22.45 -14.92 8.39
N LEU A 339 -23.73 -15.28 8.27
CA LEU A 339 -24.23 -16.22 7.26
C LEU A 339 -24.23 -15.64 5.83
N GLN A 340 -24.62 -14.37 5.66
CA GLN A 340 -24.58 -13.71 4.36
C GLN A 340 -23.14 -13.46 3.91
N HIS A 341 -22.26 -13.08 4.85
CA HIS A 341 -20.83 -12.93 4.57
C HIS A 341 -20.20 -14.29 4.21
N GLY A 342 -20.47 -15.34 4.99
CA GLY A 342 -20.01 -16.70 4.70
C GLY A 342 -20.52 -17.23 3.35
N LEU A 343 -21.79 -16.97 3.00
CA LEU A 343 -22.36 -17.36 1.71
C LEU A 343 -21.70 -16.58 0.56
N ARG A 344 -21.44 -15.28 0.75
CA ARG A 344 -20.79 -14.42 -0.25
C ARG A 344 -19.34 -14.86 -0.50
N VAL A 345 -18.60 -15.17 0.55
CA VAL A 345 -17.25 -15.77 0.46
C VAL A 345 -17.34 -17.12 -0.24
N ALA A 346 -18.29 -17.99 0.11
CA ALA A 346 -18.46 -19.28 -0.56
C ALA A 346 -18.78 -19.13 -2.06
N THR A 347 -19.67 -18.21 -2.44
CA THR A 347 -19.96 -17.94 -3.85
C THR A 347 -18.76 -17.38 -4.58
N PHE A 348 -17.96 -16.53 -3.93
CA PHE A 348 -16.73 -15.99 -4.48
C PHE A 348 -15.67 -17.08 -4.68
N LEU A 349 -15.46 -17.95 -3.69
CA LEU A 349 -14.59 -19.12 -3.81
C LEU A 349 -15.00 -19.99 -5.00
N LEU A 350 -16.30 -20.23 -5.15
CA LEU A 350 -16.83 -21.01 -6.28
C LEU A 350 -16.59 -20.29 -7.61
N GLN A 351 -16.74 -18.97 -7.68
CA GLN A 351 -16.43 -18.17 -8.87
C GLN A 351 -14.93 -18.22 -9.19
N LEU A 352 -14.06 -18.04 -8.21
CA LEU A 352 -12.61 -18.06 -8.40
C LEU A 352 -12.11 -19.44 -8.86
N ILE A 353 -12.60 -20.53 -8.26
CA ILE A 353 -12.26 -21.89 -8.70
C ILE A 353 -12.78 -22.14 -10.13
N ARG A 354 -14.00 -21.68 -10.43
CA ARG A 354 -14.59 -21.80 -11.77
C ARG A 354 -13.77 -21.06 -12.82
N ASP A 355 -13.29 -19.86 -12.50
CA ASP A 355 -12.66 -18.95 -13.45
C ASP A 355 -11.16 -19.28 -13.62
N ARG A 356 -10.44 -19.65 -12.53
CA ARG A 356 -9.01 -19.99 -12.56
C ARG A 356 -8.73 -21.46 -12.87
N HIS A 357 -9.58 -22.38 -12.41
CA HIS A 357 -9.43 -23.82 -12.62
C HIS A 357 -10.72 -24.50 -13.08
N PRO A 358 -11.26 -24.10 -14.26
CA PRO A 358 -12.51 -24.63 -14.80
C PRO A 358 -12.52 -26.16 -14.95
N LEU A 359 -11.35 -26.75 -15.25
CA LEU A 359 -11.21 -28.21 -15.32
C LEU A 359 -11.43 -28.88 -13.96
N ALA A 360 -10.90 -28.31 -12.88
CA ALA A 360 -11.10 -28.87 -11.54
C ALA A 360 -12.56 -28.67 -11.09
N PHE A 361 -13.13 -27.49 -11.36
CA PHE A 361 -14.50 -27.13 -10.94
C PHE A 361 -15.57 -28.02 -11.58
N PHE A 362 -15.54 -28.22 -12.90
CA PHE A 362 -16.55 -29.02 -13.61
C PHE A 362 -16.10 -30.46 -13.83
N GLY A 363 -14.80 -30.69 -14.02
CA GLY A 363 -14.26 -32.01 -14.36
C GLY A 363 -14.23 -32.96 -13.18
N VAL A 364 -13.87 -32.54 -11.98
CA VAL A 364 -13.82 -33.44 -10.80
C VAL A 364 -15.23 -33.91 -10.41
N PRO A 365 -16.23 -33.04 -10.20
CA PRO A 365 -17.59 -33.49 -9.92
C PRO A 365 -18.19 -34.30 -11.07
N GLY A 366 -17.89 -33.91 -12.33
CA GLY A 366 -18.33 -34.64 -13.51
C GLY A 366 -17.77 -36.07 -13.57
N PHE A 367 -16.48 -36.23 -13.28
CA PHE A 367 -15.83 -37.54 -13.21
C PHE A 367 -16.42 -38.40 -12.10
N LEU A 368 -16.64 -37.84 -10.91
CA LEU A 368 -17.27 -38.55 -9.78
C LEU A 368 -18.70 -38.99 -10.11
N CYS A 369 -19.50 -38.14 -10.74
CA CYS A 369 -20.86 -38.49 -11.20
C CYS A 369 -20.82 -39.62 -12.24
N THR A 370 -19.87 -39.55 -13.18
CA THR A 370 -19.67 -40.61 -14.19
C THR A 370 -19.31 -41.93 -13.53
N ALA A 371 -18.34 -41.91 -12.60
CA ALA A 371 -17.92 -43.10 -11.86
C ALA A 371 -19.08 -43.70 -11.07
N ALA A 372 -19.87 -42.88 -10.35
CA ALA A 372 -21.05 -43.32 -9.62
C ALA A 372 -22.11 -43.94 -10.55
N GLY A 373 -22.36 -43.32 -11.72
CA GLY A 373 -23.25 -43.85 -12.74
C GLY A 373 -22.80 -45.21 -13.28
N VAL A 374 -21.50 -45.39 -13.53
CA VAL A 374 -20.89 -46.67 -13.93
C VAL A 374 -21.04 -47.72 -12.83
N THR A 375 -20.76 -47.37 -11.58
CA THR A 375 -20.94 -48.30 -10.45
C THR A 375 -22.39 -48.76 -10.31
N LEU A 376 -23.36 -47.86 -10.44
CA LEU A 376 -24.78 -48.23 -10.44
C LEU A 376 -25.15 -49.12 -11.64
N GLY A 377 -24.64 -48.82 -12.83
CA GLY A 377 -24.84 -49.65 -14.03
C GLY A 377 -24.30 -51.07 -13.84
N VAL A 378 -23.07 -51.21 -13.33
CA VAL A 378 -22.48 -52.51 -12.99
C VAL A 378 -23.32 -53.23 -11.94
N ASN A 379 -23.79 -52.52 -10.91
CA ASN A 379 -24.65 -53.10 -9.88
C ASN A 379 -25.96 -53.67 -10.46
N VAL A 380 -26.58 -52.96 -11.42
CA VAL A 380 -27.79 -53.45 -12.11
C VAL A 380 -27.50 -54.72 -12.90
N ILE A 381 -26.39 -54.77 -13.64
CA ILE A 381 -26.00 -55.96 -14.42
C ILE A 381 -25.79 -57.16 -13.50
N LEU A 382 -25.08 -56.98 -12.38
CA LEU A 382 -24.83 -58.04 -11.40
C LEU A 382 -26.13 -58.50 -10.73
N LEU A 383 -27.04 -57.57 -10.41
CA LEU A 383 -28.34 -57.89 -9.82
C LEU A 383 -29.23 -58.67 -10.80
N TYR A 384 -29.23 -58.28 -12.07
CA TYR A 384 -29.97 -58.99 -13.11
C TYR A 384 -29.44 -60.42 -13.30
N ASN A 385 -28.11 -60.59 -13.35
CA ASN A 385 -27.48 -61.91 -13.50
C ASN A 385 -27.71 -62.85 -12.31
N SER A 386 -27.80 -62.31 -11.10
CA SER A 386 -27.93 -63.11 -9.86
C SER A 386 -29.39 -63.39 -9.47
N ALA A 387 -30.26 -62.39 -9.60
CA ALA A 387 -31.63 -62.44 -9.11
C ALA A 387 -32.70 -62.42 -10.22
N GLY A 388 -32.32 -62.22 -11.49
CA GLY A 388 -33.26 -62.07 -12.61
C GLY A 388 -34.13 -60.81 -12.53
N THR A 389 -33.84 -59.90 -11.60
CA THR A 389 -34.63 -58.69 -11.36
C THR A 389 -33.96 -57.47 -12.00
N PHE A 390 -34.75 -56.68 -12.73
CA PHE A 390 -34.29 -55.46 -13.36
C PHE A 390 -34.69 -54.24 -12.53
N ALA A 391 -33.71 -53.60 -11.89
CA ALA A 391 -33.93 -52.45 -11.01
C ALA A 391 -34.03 -51.14 -11.79
N ILE A 392 -35.20 -50.87 -12.40
CA ILE A 392 -35.47 -49.70 -13.25
C ILE A 392 -35.00 -48.38 -12.63
N GLY A 393 -35.28 -48.14 -11.35
CA GLY A 393 -34.89 -46.91 -10.66
C GLY A 393 -33.37 -46.70 -10.59
N ARG A 394 -32.60 -47.77 -10.34
CA ARG A 394 -31.13 -47.69 -10.32
C ARG A 394 -30.56 -47.50 -11.73
N THR A 395 -31.19 -48.10 -12.73
CA THR A 395 -30.81 -47.91 -14.13
C THR A 395 -31.01 -46.47 -14.58
N LEU A 396 -32.18 -45.88 -14.33
CA LEU A 396 -32.48 -44.50 -14.70
C LEU A 396 -31.58 -43.51 -13.94
N GLY A 397 -31.36 -43.72 -12.64
CA GLY A 397 -30.44 -42.91 -11.84
C GLY A 397 -28.99 -43.02 -12.34
N GLY A 398 -28.53 -44.21 -12.68
CA GLY A 398 -27.19 -44.44 -13.23
C GLY A 398 -26.97 -43.76 -14.59
N ILE A 399 -27.95 -43.86 -15.49
CA ILE A 399 -27.91 -43.18 -16.81
C ILE A 399 -27.88 -41.66 -16.62
N PHE A 400 -28.74 -41.12 -15.74
CA PHE A 400 -28.78 -39.69 -15.45
C PHE A 400 -27.43 -39.17 -14.93
N LEU A 401 -26.84 -39.88 -13.95
CA LEU A 401 -25.53 -39.53 -13.38
C LEU A 401 -24.40 -39.62 -14.41
N MET A 402 -24.43 -40.60 -15.33
CA MET A 402 -23.46 -40.66 -16.43
C MET A 402 -23.60 -39.46 -17.37
N ILE A 403 -24.82 -39.10 -17.78
CA ILE A 403 -25.05 -37.99 -18.71
C ILE A 403 -24.57 -36.67 -18.09
N VAL A 404 -24.99 -36.38 -16.86
CA VAL A 404 -24.55 -35.18 -16.12
C VAL A 404 -23.04 -35.20 -15.92
N GLY A 405 -22.47 -36.36 -15.59
CA GLY A 405 -21.04 -36.51 -15.36
C GLY A 405 -20.19 -36.24 -16.61
N VAL A 406 -20.53 -36.86 -17.74
CA VAL A 406 -19.83 -36.69 -19.01
C VAL A 406 -19.95 -35.25 -19.52
N LEU A 407 -21.13 -34.65 -19.42
CA LEU A 407 -21.34 -33.24 -19.78
C LEU A 407 -20.50 -32.31 -18.90
N GLY A 408 -20.39 -32.58 -17.59
CA GLY A 408 -19.55 -31.83 -16.67
C GLY A 408 -18.06 -31.89 -17.05
N VAL A 409 -17.54 -33.09 -17.32
CA VAL A 409 -16.15 -33.27 -17.78
C VAL A 409 -15.89 -32.53 -19.09
N PHE A 410 -16.81 -32.65 -20.05
CA PHE A 410 -16.68 -31.96 -21.34
C PHE A 410 -16.71 -30.43 -21.18
N CYS A 411 -17.62 -29.90 -20.36
CA CYS A 411 -17.69 -28.48 -20.04
C CYS A 411 -16.39 -27.98 -19.41
N GLY A 412 -15.83 -28.72 -18.44
CA GLY A 412 -14.55 -28.40 -17.81
C GLY A 412 -13.39 -28.34 -18.79
N LEU A 413 -13.32 -29.30 -19.73
CA LEU A 413 -12.29 -29.30 -20.78
C LEU A 413 -12.43 -28.13 -21.76
N VAL A 414 -13.65 -27.82 -22.20
CA VAL A 414 -13.92 -26.70 -23.12
C VAL A 414 -13.56 -25.37 -22.46
N LEU A 415 -14.03 -25.13 -21.24
CA LEU A 415 -13.75 -23.89 -20.50
C LEU A 415 -12.26 -23.74 -20.20
N ASN A 416 -11.56 -24.82 -19.85
CA ASN A 416 -10.11 -24.78 -19.66
C ASN A 416 -9.36 -24.43 -20.94
N ARG A 417 -9.79 -24.96 -22.09
CA ARG A 417 -9.20 -24.60 -23.39
C ARG A 417 -9.49 -23.16 -23.79
N MET A 418 -10.72 -22.69 -23.56
CA MET A 418 -11.08 -21.31 -23.85
C MET A 418 -10.30 -20.32 -22.97
N SER A 419 -10.15 -20.62 -21.67
CA SER A 419 -9.37 -19.79 -20.74
C SER A 419 -7.92 -19.64 -21.22
N ASN A 420 -7.25 -20.77 -21.52
CA ASN A 420 -5.88 -20.75 -22.02
C ASN A 420 -5.74 -20.02 -23.38
N MET A 421 -6.70 -20.18 -24.28
CA MET A 421 -6.69 -19.50 -25.58
C MET A 421 -6.84 -17.98 -25.44
N ILE A 422 -7.61 -17.50 -24.47
CA ILE A 422 -7.73 -16.06 -24.19
C ILE A 422 -6.40 -15.51 -23.66
N THR A 423 -5.71 -16.26 -22.79
CA THR A 423 -4.37 -15.89 -22.31
C THR A 423 -3.36 -15.81 -23.45
N GLU A 424 -3.30 -16.84 -24.30
CA GLU A 424 -2.42 -16.86 -25.49
C GLU A 424 -2.71 -15.69 -26.45
N LEU A 425 -3.99 -15.32 -26.65
CA LEU A 425 -4.35 -14.18 -27.50
C LEU A 425 -3.93 -12.83 -26.90
N LYS A 426 -3.96 -12.68 -25.58
CA LYS A 426 -3.48 -11.47 -24.88
C LYS A 426 -1.96 -11.33 -24.98
N GLU A 427 -1.22 -12.44 -24.94
CA GLU A 427 0.23 -12.45 -25.13
C GLU A 427 0.64 -12.07 -26.56
N VAL A 428 -0.14 -12.49 -27.58
CA VAL A 428 0.14 -12.17 -28.99
C VAL A 428 -0.25 -10.74 -29.37
N SER A 429 -1.10 -10.07 -28.58
CA SER A 429 -1.51 -8.68 -28.84
C SER A 429 -0.64 -7.63 -28.13
N ARG A 430 0.27 -8.05 -27.24
CA ARG A 430 1.38 -7.22 -26.73
C ARG A 430 2.56 -7.32 -27.67
#